data_AF-A0A1Y0VW61-F1
#
_entry.id   AF-A0A1Y0VW61-F1
#
_cell.length_a   1.000
_cell.length_b   1.000
_cell.length_c   1.000
_cell.angle_alpha   90.00
_cell.angle_beta   90.00
_cell.angle_gamma   90.00
#
_symmetry.space_group_name_H-M   'P 1'
#
loop_
_entity.id
_entity.type
_entity.pdbx_description
1 polymer ?
#
loop_
_entity_poly.entity_id
_entity_poly.type
_entity_poly.pdbx_seq_one_letter_code
_entity_poly.pdbx_strand_id
1 'polypeptide(L)' 'MARPTKVGLDYFPFDVDFNVNEKTEAIMGEFGAEGVLTTIFIFSAIYKRGYFWSGHHLLKIALQIELMELIVNW' A
#
# COMPACT_ATOMS: atom_id res chain seq x y z
N MET A 1 28.28 14.42 -11.38
CA MET A 1 27.87 13.12 -11.92
C MET A 1 26.36 13.12 -12.08
N ALA A 2 25.81 12.55 -13.16
CA ALA A 2 24.36 12.40 -13.27
C ALA A 2 23.86 11.47 -12.15
N ARG A 3 22.79 11.86 -11.45
CA ARG A 3 22.17 11.03 -10.43
C ARG A 3 21.66 9.74 -11.10
N PRO A 4 21.99 8.53 -10.58
CA PRO A 4 21.41 7.30 -11.08
C PRO A 4 19.90 7.37 -11.09
N THR A 5 19.27 6.90 -12.16
CA THR A 5 17.81 6.83 -12.24
C THR A 5 17.31 5.88 -11.17
N LYS A 6 16.39 6.36 -10.35
CA LYS A 6 15.80 5.58 -9.27
C LYS A 6 14.38 5.19 -9.62
N VAL A 7 14.10 3.90 -9.51
CA VAL A 7 12.73 3.38 -9.66
C VAL A 7 11.99 3.58 -8.35
N GLY A 8 10.91 4.35 -8.40
CA GLY A 8 10.07 4.63 -7.23
C GLY A 8 10.74 5.49 -6.15
N LEU A 9 10.13 5.46 -4.96
CA LEU A 9 10.50 6.27 -3.81
C LEU A 9 10.92 5.40 -2.62
N ASP A 10 11.79 5.93 -1.74
CA ASP A 10 12.11 5.28 -0.45
C ASP A 10 11.03 5.53 0.60
N TYR A 11 10.29 6.61 0.43
CA TYR A 11 9.20 7.07 1.29
C TYR A 11 8.14 7.70 0.40
N PHE A 12 6.88 7.60 0.77
CA PHE A 12 5.80 8.20 0.00
C PHE A 12 5.12 9.31 0.80
N PRO A 13 4.60 10.36 0.14
CA PRO A 13 3.80 11.37 0.80
C PRO A 13 2.51 10.73 1.32
N PHE A 14 2.28 10.84 2.62
CA PHE A 14 1.04 10.40 3.26
C PHE A 14 0.07 11.58 3.32
N ASP A 15 -1.18 11.33 2.92
CA ASP A 15 -2.19 12.38 2.90
C ASP A 15 -2.56 12.80 4.33
N VAL A 16 -2.59 14.10 4.58
CA VAL A 16 -2.97 14.64 5.89
C VAL A 16 -4.47 14.47 6.16
N ASP A 17 -5.26 14.43 5.08
CA ASP A 17 -6.71 14.24 5.13
C ASP A 17 -7.09 12.75 5.00
N PHE A 18 -6.13 11.84 5.16
CA PHE A 18 -6.36 10.40 5.04
C PHE A 18 -7.44 9.90 6.00
N ASN A 19 -7.68 10.53 7.14
CA ASN A 19 -8.70 10.11 8.09
C ASN A 19 -10.11 10.63 7.79
N VAL A 20 -10.26 11.62 6.90
CA VAL A 20 -11.55 12.23 6.52
C VAL A 20 -11.91 12.00 5.06
N ASN A 21 -11.11 11.21 4.35
CA ASN A 21 -11.37 10.87 2.97
C ASN A 21 -12.46 9.79 2.90
N GLU A 22 -13.50 10.02 2.08
CA GLU A 22 -14.64 9.10 1.96
C GLU A 22 -14.22 7.64 1.69
N LYS A 23 -13.14 7.42 0.94
CA LYS A 23 -12.66 6.07 0.62
C LYS A 23 -12.02 5.38 1.82
N THR A 24 -11.24 6.11 2.60
CA THR A 24 -10.57 5.55 3.77
C THR A 24 -11.54 5.38 4.93
N GLU A 25 -12.53 6.27 5.06
CA GLU A 25 -13.66 6.09 5.97
C GLU A 25 -14.46 4.83 5.62
N ALA A 26 -14.75 4.59 4.34
CA ALA A 26 -15.43 3.37 3.90
C ALA A 26 -14.62 2.10 4.23
N ILE A 27 -13.31 2.11 3.98
CA ILE A 27 -12.41 0.99 4.31
C ILE A 27 -12.34 0.77 5.82
N MET A 28 -12.24 1.84 6.60
CA MET A 28 -12.24 1.77 8.06
C MET A 28 -13.58 1.23 8.59
N GLY A 29 -14.70 1.64 7.99
CA GLY A 29 -16.04 1.16 8.39
C GLY A 29 -16.25 -0.33 8.15
N GLU A 30 -15.72 -0.86 7.05
CA GLU A 30 -15.89 -2.27 6.67
C GLU A 30 -14.85 -3.19 7.33
N PHE A 31 -13.58 -2.77 7.36
CA PHE A 31 -12.43 -3.62 7.72
C PHE A 31 -11.65 -3.13 8.94
N GLY A 32 -12.08 -2.04 9.57
CA GLY A 32 -11.41 -1.46 10.74
C GLY A 32 -9.96 -1.06 10.47
N ALA A 33 -9.14 -1.15 11.52
CA ALA A 33 -7.74 -0.75 11.47
C ALA A 33 -6.90 -1.62 10.50
N GLU A 34 -7.27 -2.88 10.31
CA GLU A 34 -6.57 -3.80 9.40
C GLU A 34 -6.71 -3.38 7.94
N GLY A 35 -7.90 -2.95 7.52
CA GLY A 35 -8.11 -2.41 6.18
C GLY A 35 -7.34 -1.12 5.93
N VAL A 36 -7.26 -0.25 6.95
CA VAL A 36 -6.47 0.98 6.88
C VAL A 36 -4.97 0.67 6.75
N LEU A 37 -4.44 -0.22 7.59
CA LEU A 37 -3.04 -0.68 7.51
C LEU A 37 -2.72 -1.32 6.15
N THR A 38 -3.63 -2.14 5.65
CA THR A 38 -3.51 -2.76 4.33
C THR A 38 -3.42 -1.72 3.21
N THR A 39 -4.23 -0.67 3.28
CA THR A 39 -4.20 0.43 2.31
C THR A 39 -2.84 1.16 2.31
N ILE A 40 -2.27 1.39 3.49
CA ILE A 40 -0.94 2.00 3.66
C ILE A 40 0.14 1.11 3.06
N PHE A 41 0.08 -0.21 3.28
CA PHE A 41 1.04 -1.15 2.68
C PHE A 41 0.92 -1.23 1.16
N ILE A 42 -0.29 -1.17 0.61
CA ILE A 42 -0.52 -1.09 -0.83
C ILE A 42 0.13 0.18 -1.39
N PHE A 43 -0.08 1.34 -0.78
CA PHE A 43 0.56 2.58 -1.22
C PHE A 43 2.08 2.50 -1.17
N SER A 44 2.65 1.99 -0.08
CA SER A 44 4.09 1.76 0.05
C SER A 44 4.64 0.90 -1.11
N ALA A 45 3.95 -0.21 -1.42
CA ALA A 45 4.33 -1.07 -2.53
C ALA A 45 4.28 -0.32 -3.87
N ILE A 46 3.24 0.47 -4.12
CA ILE A 46 3.06 1.25 -5.36
C ILE A 46 4.16 2.29 -5.53
N TYR A 47 4.40 3.11 -4.51
CA TYR A 47 5.39 4.17 -4.60
C TYR A 47 6.82 3.63 -4.70
N LYS A 48 7.11 2.46 -4.14
CA LYS A 48 8.39 1.75 -4.36
C LYS A 48 8.64 1.39 -5.83
N ARG A 49 7.63 1.42 -6.70
CA ARG A 49 7.74 1.03 -8.13
C ARG A 49 7.53 2.16 -9.14
N GLY A 50 7.23 3.38 -8.71
CA GLY A 50 7.14 4.53 -9.62
C GLY A 50 5.73 5.08 -9.85
N TYR A 51 4.95 5.23 -8.77
CA TYR A 51 3.67 5.98 -8.68
C TYR A 51 2.41 5.29 -9.21
N PHE A 52 2.53 4.44 -10.23
CA PHE A 52 1.38 3.72 -10.76
C PHE A 52 1.71 2.24 -10.92
N TRP A 53 0.66 1.45 -11.06
CA TRP A 53 0.76 0.00 -11.01
C TRP A 53 0.03 -0.63 -12.18
N SER A 54 0.68 -1.56 -12.88
CA SER A 54 0.09 -2.36 -13.95
C SER A 54 -0.64 -3.57 -13.36
N GLY A 55 -1.87 -3.82 -13.81
CA GLY A 55 -2.86 -4.71 -13.17
C GLY A 55 -2.39 -6.13 -12.83
N HIS A 56 -1.42 -6.70 -13.54
CA HIS A 56 -0.89 -8.05 -13.27
C HIS A 56 -0.25 -8.23 -11.89
N HIS A 57 0.15 -7.13 -11.25
CA HIS A 57 0.97 -7.17 -10.05
C HIS A 57 0.11 -7.05 -8.76
N LEU A 58 -1.18 -6.69 -8.86
CA LEU A 58 -2.12 -6.59 -7.71
C LEU A 58 -2.35 -7.95 -7.03
N LEU A 59 -2.47 -9.00 -7.85
CA LEU A 59 -2.58 -10.38 -7.38
C LEU A 59 -1.38 -10.79 -6.53
N LYS A 60 -0.17 -10.30 -6.85
CA LYS A 60 1.03 -10.59 -6.07
C LYS A 60 1.03 -9.92 -4.70
N ILE A 61 0.45 -8.72 -4.56
CA ILE A 61 0.32 -8.06 -3.26
C ILE A 61 -0.71 -8.80 -2.40
N ALA A 62 -1.88 -9.10 -2.97
CA ALA A 62 -2.91 -9.86 -2.25
C ALA A 62 -2.35 -11.18 -1.72
N LEU A 63 -1.63 -11.92 -2.57
CA LEU A 63 -0.96 -13.17 -2.17
C LEU A 63 0.09 -12.94 -1.08
N GLN A 64 0.85 -11.83 -1.14
CA GLN A 64 1.87 -11.51 -0.14
C GLN A 64 1.25 -11.15 1.21
N ILE A 65 0.10 -10.47 1.22
CA ILE A 65 -0.63 -10.12 2.44
C ILE A 65 -1.20 -11.39 3.08
N GLU A 66 -1.88 -12.25 2.30
CA GLU A 66 -2.36 -13.55 2.79
C GLU A 66 -1.22 -14.40 3.36
N LEU A 67 -0.06 -14.42 2.70
CA LEU A 67 1.14 -15.10 3.19
C LEU A 67 1.66 -14.50 4.50
N MET A 68 1.59 -13.19 4.69
CA MET A 68 2.01 -12.55 5.95
C MET A 68 1.04 -12.86 7.09
N GLU A 69 -0.26 -12.88 6.86
CA GLU A 69 -1.25 -13.30 7.85
C GLU A 69 -1.06 -14.77 8.25
N LEU A 70 -0.76 -15.64 7.28
CA LEU A 70 -0.45 -17.04 7.52
C LEU A 70 0.86 -17.27 8.27
N ILE A 71 1.81 -16.34 8.25
CA ILE A 71 3.07 -16.48 9.01
C ILE A 71 2.93 -15.91 10.43
N VAL A 72 2.13 -14.86 10.61
CA VAL A 72 1.92 -14.20 11.91
C VAL A 72 0.97 -15.00 12.82
N ASN A 73 0.09 -15.81 12.25
CA ASN A 73 -0.88 -16.63 12.99
C ASN A 73 -0.39 -18.05 13.38
N TRP A 74 0.93 -18.32 13.34
CA TRP A 74 1.55 -19.58 13.78
C TRP A 74 2.62 -19.36 14.84
#